data_AF-A0A847PMJ4-F1
#
_entry.id   AF-A0A847PMJ4-F1
#
_cell.length_a   1.000
_cell.length_b   1.000
_cell.length_c   1.000
_cell.angle_alpha   90.00
_cell.angle_beta   90.00
_cell.angle_gamma   90.00
#
_symmetry.space_group_name_H-M   'P 1'
#
loop_
_entity.id
_entity.type
_entity.pdbx_description
1 polymer ?
#
loop_
_entity_poly.entity_id
_entity_poly.type
_entity_poly.pdbx_seq_one_letter_code
_entity_poly.pdbx_strand_id
1 'polypeptide(L)'
;MFKKIISLLLVTVFTLTFAIPVFAEKDKEITTIDEIVLSFENPNGRVLCVAKYGNPRLFPENSLEGISSAATLGADIVSICAQQTKDRQLILLSSDDLSIWCVNKGDNTTAKGKVSDYTLAELKDKFLLKEGSGGVDAKPTKYSICSLAEAIETSTKNVMLLVTNGWKYREAINAVARNYDACNKIIIGGATDSADIQLFINQTDTPICHISATYTTSMKEPVKKFVPSTLKSGAKMVKLQSEKSYSSIFNSSVLSKFDDIGRAFISTTSPSQCGGKDDLIATWDDLIVRGYSVIETDYPKEFAKYIETVESYRTDLTTLITQAKAINTSKYTKESNTALNDSLKEAERIAATGCISLHQIDKARYDIQESLDSLTVKTGDEKTGLSIWAKLGLFIISLFLILILIVLGLRFYNKRRRQKSIWIDSKRNLLM
;
A
#
# COMPACT_ATOMS: atom_id res chain seq x y z
N MET A 1 -11.80 72.85 -28.00
CA MET A 1 -10.77 71.99 -27.39
C MET A 1 -11.37 71.07 -26.32
N PHE A 2 -12.53 70.42 -26.60
CA PHE A 2 -13.34 69.69 -25.60
C PHE A 2 -13.97 68.40 -26.15
N LYS A 3 -13.35 67.80 -27.18
CA LYS A 3 -13.81 66.52 -27.79
C LYS A 3 -12.73 65.45 -27.92
N LYS A 4 -11.50 65.72 -27.48
CA LYS A 4 -10.38 64.75 -27.54
C LYS A 4 -10.02 64.09 -26.21
N ILE A 5 -10.64 64.48 -25.09
CA ILE A 5 -10.33 63.91 -23.76
C ILE A 5 -11.31 62.79 -23.35
N ILE A 6 -12.50 62.71 -23.95
CA ILE A 6 -13.48 61.67 -23.61
C ILE A 6 -13.20 60.33 -24.34
N SER A 7 -12.45 60.36 -25.44
CA SER A 7 -12.09 59.13 -26.15
C SER A 7 -10.88 58.38 -25.56
N LEU A 8 -10.20 58.95 -24.56
CA LEU A 8 -9.04 58.34 -23.91
C LEU A 8 -9.38 57.71 -22.54
N LEU A 9 -10.65 57.79 -22.12
CA LEU A 9 -11.14 57.19 -20.86
C LEU A 9 -12.09 56.00 -21.09
N LEU A 10 -12.33 55.65 -22.36
CA LEU A 10 -13.22 54.55 -22.78
C LEU A 10 -12.47 53.40 -23.48
N VAL A 11 -11.14 53.41 -23.41
CA VAL A 11 -10.26 52.32 -23.90
C VAL A 11 -9.54 51.61 -22.74
N THR A 12 -9.67 52.10 -21.51
CA THR A 12 -8.99 51.55 -20.31
C THR A 12 -9.91 50.78 -19.35
N VAL A 13 -11.13 50.41 -19.79
CA VAL A 13 -12.12 49.72 -18.93
C VAL A 13 -12.57 48.36 -19.50
N PHE A 14 -11.99 47.88 -20.61
CA PHE A 14 -12.40 46.58 -21.20
C PHE A 14 -11.22 45.65 -21.54
N THR A 15 -10.24 45.57 -20.64
CA THR A 15 -9.29 44.45 -20.57
C THR A 15 -9.14 43.98 -19.13
N LEU A 16 -10.26 43.79 -18.42
CA LEU A 16 -10.32 42.71 -17.43
C LEU A 16 -10.77 41.46 -18.20
N THR A 17 -9.85 40.92 -19.00
CA THR A 17 -9.90 39.49 -19.30
C THR A 17 -9.89 38.78 -17.97
N PHE A 18 -11.05 38.23 -17.59
CA PHE A 18 -11.13 37.08 -16.73
C PHE A 18 -10.13 36.07 -17.30
N ALA A 19 -8.91 36.06 -16.76
CA ALA A 19 -8.09 34.87 -16.78
C ALA A 19 -8.87 33.89 -15.90
N ILE A 20 -9.85 33.21 -16.51
CA ILE A 20 -10.29 31.93 -16.00
C ILE A 20 -8.97 31.17 -15.85
N PRO A 21 -8.57 30.75 -14.64
CA PRO A 21 -7.53 29.75 -14.56
C PRO A 21 -8.13 28.58 -15.33
N VAL A 22 -7.67 28.40 -16.57
CA VAL A 22 -7.67 27.09 -17.19
C VAL A 22 -6.92 26.28 -16.15
N PHE A 23 -7.68 25.58 -15.32
CA PHE A 23 -7.16 24.44 -14.60
C PHE A 23 -6.57 23.61 -15.71
N ALA A 24 -5.25 23.67 -15.85
CA ALA A 24 -4.53 22.67 -16.59
C ALA A 24 -5.00 21.38 -15.95
N GLU A 25 -5.85 20.65 -16.67
CA GLU A 25 -6.13 19.27 -16.35
C GLU A 25 -4.74 18.65 -16.29
N LYS A 26 -4.28 18.37 -15.06
CA LYS A 26 -2.95 17.84 -14.80
C LYS A 26 -2.88 16.60 -15.68
N ASP A 27 -2.09 16.67 -16.76
CA ASP A 27 -1.97 15.56 -17.70
C ASP A 27 -1.81 14.31 -16.86
N LYS A 28 -2.79 13.39 -16.98
CA LYS A 28 -2.83 12.18 -16.18
C LYS A 28 -1.47 11.51 -16.37
N GLU A 29 -0.63 11.52 -15.34
CA GLU A 29 0.66 10.85 -15.40
C GLU A 29 0.34 9.36 -15.53
N ILE A 30 0.35 8.87 -16.77
CA ILE A 30 0.03 7.48 -17.07
C ILE A 30 1.17 6.68 -16.46
N THR A 31 0.87 5.96 -15.39
CA THR A 31 1.76 4.94 -14.84
C THR A 31 2.27 4.06 -15.98
N THR A 32 3.58 4.07 -16.18
CA THR A 32 4.21 3.30 -17.25
C THR A 32 4.27 1.82 -16.87
N ILE A 33 4.33 0.93 -17.86
CA ILE A 33 4.52 -0.50 -17.60
C ILE A 33 5.78 -0.78 -16.77
N ASP A 34 6.85 0.00 -16.98
CA ASP A 34 8.10 -0.17 -16.23
C ASP A 34 7.92 0.19 -14.74
N GLU A 35 7.14 1.24 -14.44
CA GLU A 35 6.79 1.57 -13.05
C GLU A 35 5.97 0.45 -12.38
N ILE A 36 5.03 -0.14 -13.12
CA ILE A 36 4.23 -1.28 -12.63
C ILE A 36 5.14 -2.46 -12.31
N VAL A 37 6.04 -2.83 -13.24
CA VAL A 37 6.98 -3.94 -13.06
C VAL A 37 7.91 -3.68 -11.88
N LEU A 38 8.50 -2.48 -11.79
CA LEU A 38 9.37 -2.11 -10.66
C LEU A 38 8.63 -2.16 -9.32
N SER A 39 7.38 -1.68 -9.30
CA SER A 39 6.54 -1.77 -8.10
C SER A 39 6.23 -3.22 -7.75
N PHE A 40 5.87 -4.06 -8.72
CA PHE A 40 5.59 -5.48 -8.51
C PHE A 40 6.81 -6.25 -7.97
N GLU A 41 7.99 -6.02 -8.55
CA GLU A 41 9.24 -6.66 -8.12
C GLU A 41 9.70 -6.21 -6.73
N ASN A 42 9.34 -4.98 -6.33
CA ASN A 42 9.61 -4.45 -5.01
C ASN A 42 8.56 -4.98 -4.00
N PRO A 43 8.95 -5.78 -2.99
CA PRO A 43 8.02 -6.25 -1.96
C PRO A 43 7.35 -5.11 -1.18
N ASN A 44 8.01 -3.94 -1.11
CA ASN A 44 7.53 -2.72 -0.45
C ASN A 44 7.04 -1.65 -1.43
N GLY A 45 6.81 -1.99 -2.70
CA GLY A 45 6.28 -1.04 -3.69
C GLY A 45 4.85 -0.61 -3.36
N ARG A 46 4.25 0.20 -4.24
CA ARG A 46 2.87 0.68 -4.05
C ARG A 46 1.84 -0.45 -4.14
N VAL A 47 0.63 -0.17 -3.69
CA VAL A 47 -0.53 -1.05 -3.91
C VAL A 47 -0.76 -1.23 -5.41
N LEU A 48 -1.05 -2.47 -5.83
CA LEU A 48 -1.33 -2.82 -7.23
C LEU A 48 -2.78 -3.26 -7.41
N CYS A 49 -3.43 -2.70 -8.44
CA CYS A 49 -4.78 -3.03 -8.86
C CYS A 49 -4.78 -4.17 -9.89
N VAL A 50 -5.45 -5.28 -9.58
CA VAL A 50 -5.67 -6.38 -10.52
C VAL A 50 -7.12 -6.34 -11.01
N ALA A 51 -7.34 -6.22 -12.31
CA ALA A 51 -8.67 -6.37 -12.91
C ALA A 51 -8.94 -7.84 -13.25
N LYS A 52 -10.06 -8.39 -12.79
CA LYS A 52 -10.39 -9.79 -13.03
C LYS A 52 -10.94 -10.01 -14.43
N TYR A 53 -10.27 -10.86 -15.20
CA TYR A 53 -10.69 -11.32 -16.53
C TYR A 53 -10.95 -10.19 -17.54
N GLY A 54 -10.28 -9.04 -17.34
CA GLY A 54 -10.47 -7.83 -18.15
C GLY A 54 -11.59 -6.94 -17.62
N ASN A 55 -12.52 -6.55 -18.48
CA ASN A 55 -13.68 -5.74 -18.14
C ASN A 55 -14.99 -6.45 -18.57
N PRO A 56 -15.42 -7.49 -17.82
CA PRO A 56 -16.56 -8.33 -18.17
C PRO A 56 -17.90 -7.57 -18.27
N ARG A 57 -17.99 -6.37 -17.71
CA ARG A 57 -19.21 -5.55 -17.77
C ARG A 57 -19.47 -5.01 -19.17
N LEU A 58 -18.43 -4.88 -20.01
CA LEU A 58 -18.53 -4.30 -21.36
C LEU A 58 -18.08 -5.26 -22.47
N PHE A 59 -17.21 -6.20 -22.13
CA PHE A 59 -16.60 -7.14 -23.08
C PHE A 59 -16.69 -8.55 -22.52
N PRO A 60 -16.59 -9.60 -23.35
CA PRO A 60 -16.41 -10.96 -22.86
C PRO A 60 -15.23 -11.07 -21.91
N GLU A 61 -15.36 -11.88 -20.87
CA GLU A 61 -14.20 -12.27 -20.05
C GLU A 61 -13.07 -12.81 -20.93
N ASN A 62 -11.83 -12.50 -20.56
CA ASN A 62 -10.63 -12.97 -21.25
C ASN A 62 -10.50 -12.52 -22.72
N SER A 63 -11.32 -11.57 -23.19
CA SER A 63 -11.17 -10.94 -24.50
C SER A 63 -10.03 -9.93 -24.53
N LEU A 64 -9.47 -9.69 -25.72
CA LEU A 64 -8.43 -8.68 -25.92
C LEU A 64 -8.92 -7.26 -25.63
N GLU A 65 -10.17 -7.00 -26.01
CA GLU A 65 -10.86 -5.73 -25.76
C GLU A 65 -11.12 -5.53 -24.27
N GLY A 66 -11.49 -6.60 -23.55
CA GLY A 66 -11.63 -6.59 -22.10
C GLY A 66 -10.32 -6.23 -21.39
N ILE A 67 -9.20 -6.82 -21.81
CA ILE A 67 -7.87 -6.52 -21.27
C ILE A 67 -7.49 -5.06 -21.54
N SER A 68 -7.65 -4.60 -22.79
CA SER A 68 -7.33 -3.22 -23.19
C SER A 68 -8.21 -2.19 -22.45
N SER A 69 -9.48 -2.53 -22.23
CA SER A 69 -10.40 -1.70 -21.45
C SER A 69 -9.97 -1.62 -19.99
N ALA A 70 -9.62 -2.75 -19.35
CA ALA A 70 -9.13 -2.76 -17.97
C ALA A 70 -7.86 -1.92 -17.79
N ALA A 71 -6.91 -2.00 -18.73
CA ALA A 71 -5.73 -1.13 -18.78
C ALA A 71 -6.11 0.36 -18.80
N THR A 72 -7.08 0.73 -19.65
CA THR A 72 -7.57 2.12 -19.75
C THR A 72 -8.25 2.59 -18.46
N LEU A 73 -8.89 1.68 -17.71
CA LEU A 73 -9.48 1.96 -16.41
C LEU A 73 -8.44 2.14 -15.29
N GLY A 74 -7.15 1.89 -15.55
CA GLY A 74 -6.07 2.07 -14.59
C GLY A 74 -5.70 0.82 -13.81
N ALA A 75 -6.07 -0.37 -14.31
CA ALA A 75 -5.53 -1.61 -13.74
C ALA A 75 -4.03 -1.70 -14.00
N ASP A 76 -3.27 -2.16 -13.00
CA ASP A 76 -1.84 -2.44 -13.15
C ASP A 76 -1.60 -3.83 -13.77
N ILE A 77 -2.44 -4.77 -13.36
CA ILE A 77 -2.39 -6.17 -13.74
C ILE A 77 -3.77 -6.58 -14.22
N VAL A 78 -3.85 -7.37 -15.29
CA VAL A 78 -5.10 -8.03 -15.69
C VAL A 78 -4.96 -9.52 -15.47
N SER A 79 -5.87 -10.08 -14.66
CA SER A 79 -5.90 -11.52 -14.46
C SER A 79 -6.67 -12.18 -15.61
N ILE A 80 -6.15 -13.29 -16.10
CA ILE A 80 -6.69 -14.05 -17.22
C ILE A 80 -6.56 -15.55 -16.93
N CYS A 81 -7.28 -16.35 -17.70
CA CYS A 81 -7.17 -17.81 -17.69
C CYS A 81 -6.68 -18.30 -19.05
N ALA A 82 -5.90 -19.37 -19.05
CA ALA A 82 -5.44 -20.02 -20.28
C ALA A 82 -6.04 -21.42 -20.43
N GLN A 83 -6.30 -21.83 -21.66
CA GLN A 83 -6.53 -23.21 -22.06
C GLN A 83 -5.61 -23.57 -23.22
N GLN A 84 -5.36 -24.87 -23.40
CA GLN A 84 -4.46 -25.36 -24.45
C GLN A 84 -5.26 -26.03 -25.57
N THR A 85 -4.98 -25.61 -26.80
CA THR A 85 -5.60 -26.12 -28.02
C THR A 85 -4.98 -27.45 -28.46
N LYS A 86 -5.58 -28.10 -29.46
CA LYS A 86 -5.09 -29.35 -30.07
C LYS A 86 -3.66 -29.24 -30.59
N ASP A 87 -3.31 -28.10 -31.17
CA ASP A 87 -1.98 -27.75 -31.69
C ASP A 87 -1.06 -27.11 -30.63
N ARG A 88 -1.38 -27.31 -29.35
CA ARG A 88 -0.59 -26.90 -28.18
C ARG A 88 -0.41 -25.39 -27.99
N GLN A 89 -1.18 -24.57 -28.70
CA GLN A 89 -1.24 -23.12 -28.49
C GLN A 89 -2.05 -22.79 -27.24
N LEU A 90 -1.80 -21.63 -26.64
CA LEU A 90 -2.55 -21.14 -25.49
C LEU A 90 -3.57 -20.08 -25.92
N ILE A 91 -4.82 -20.27 -25.52
CA ILE A 91 -5.92 -19.31 -25.70
C ILE A 91 -6.47 -18.84 -24.37
N LEU A 92 -7.13 -17.69 -24.37
CA LEU A 92 -7.66 -17.09 -23.17
C LEU A 92 -9.13 -17.49 -22.94
N LEU A 93 -9.36 -18.44 -22.02
CA LEU A 93 -10.67 -18.89 -21.58
C LEU A 93 -10.59 -19.46 -20.15
N SER A 94 -11.63 -19.22 -19.34
CA SER A 94 -11.69 -19.73 -17.95
C SER A 94 -12.05 -21.22 -17.86
N SER A 95 -12.62 -21.81 -18.92
CA SER A 95 -12.95 -23.24 -18.98
C SER A 95 -12.53 -23.86 -20.31
N ASP A 96 -12.22 -25.15 -20.30
CA ASP A 96 -11.99 -25.99 -21.48
C ASP A 96 -13.31 -26.32 -22.21
N ASP A 97 -14.47 -26.13 -21.58
CA ASP A 97 -15.78 -26.33 -22.21
C ASP A 97 -16.20 -25.11 -23.03
N LEU A 98 -16.24 -25.25 -24.35
CA LEU A 98 -16.60 -24.18 -25.28
C LEU A 98 -18.05 -23.73 -25.14
N SER A 99 -18.95 -24.59 -24.66
CA SER A 99 -20.38 -24.25 -24.54
C SER A 99 -20.64 -23.12 -23.53
N ILE A 100 -19.74 -22.96 -22.56
CA ILE A 100 -19.82 -21.90 -21.55
C ILE A 100 -19.49 -20.55 -22.18
N TRP A 101 -18.50 -20.48 -23.07
CA TRP A 101 -17.88 -19.23 -23.49
C TRP A 101 -18.17 -18.83 -24.93
N CYS A 102 -18.60 -19.76 -25.77
CA CYS A 102 -18.57 -19.60 -27.21
C CYS A 102 -19.90 -19.93 -27.89
N VAL A 103 -20.11 -19.29 -29.04
CA VAL A 103 -21.15 -19.60 -30.02
C VAL A 103 -20.52 -19.89 -31.39
N ASN A 104 -21.23 -20.61 -32.25
CA ASN A 104 -20.85 -20.81 -33.65
C ASN A 104 -21.02 -19.51 -34.44
N LYS A 105 -20.02 -19.13 -35.25
CA LYS A 105 -20.06 -17.91 -36.09
C LYS A 105 -21.20 -17.90 -37.11
N GLY A 106 -21.54 -19.06 -37.65
CA GLY A 106 -22.49 -19.16 -38.77
C GLY A 106 -23.95 -18.92 -38.37
N ASP A 107 -24.33 -19.33 -37.15
CA ASP A 107 -25.73 -19.35 -36.73
C ASP A 107 -25.97 -18.91 -35.27
N ASN A 108 -24.91 -18.50 -34.56
CA ASN A 108 -24.93 -18.11 -33.14
C ASN A 108 -25.46 -19.18 -32.18
N THR A 109 -25.54 -20.44 -32.60
CA THR A 109 -25.88 -21.55 -31.70
C THR A 109 -24.73 -21.83 -30.73
N THR A 110 -25.04 -22.40 -29.56
CA THR A 110 -24.03 -22.74 -28.55
C THR A 110 -22.94 -23.66 -29.11
N ALA A 111 -21.67 -23.28 -28.94
CA ALA A 111 -20.53 -24.09 -29.33
C ALA A 111 -20.49 -25.41 -28.53
N LYS A 112 -19.87 -26.44 -29.11
CA LYS A 112 -19.75 -27.77 -28.47
C LYS A 112 -18.33 -28.29 -28.55
N GLY A 113 -17.99 -29.12 -27.58
CA GLY A 113 -16.68 -29.73 -27.45
C GLY A 113 -15.75 -28.94 -26.55
N LYS A 114 -14.51 -29.40 -26.49
CA LYS A 114 -13.46 -28.84 -25.65
C LYS A 114 -12.52 -27.95 -26.46
N VAL A 115 -11.81 -27.06 -25.80
CA VAL A 115 -10.73 -26.27 -26.44
C VAL A 115 -9.70 -27.21 -27.07
N SER A 116 -9.38 -28.30 -26.38
CA SER A 116 -8.42 -29.31 -26.84
C SER A 116 -8.87 -30.13 -28.07
N ASP A 117 -10.13 -30.02 -28.52
CA ASP A 117 -10.63 -30.70 -29.72
C ASP A 117 -10.24 -29.96 -31.02
N TYR A 118 -9.88 -28.68 -30.93
CA TYR A 118 -9.68 -27.78 -32.07
C TYR A 118 -8.29 -27.14 -32.05
N THR A 119 -7.77 -26.83 -33.24
CA THR A 119 -6.57 -25.97 -33.37
C THR A 119 -6.91 -24.50 -33.10
N LEU A 120 -5.91 -23.65 -32.83
CA LEU A 120 -6.11 -22.21 -32.66
C LEU A 120 -6.83 -21.57 -33.87
N ALA A 121 -6.43 -21.96 -35.08
CA ALA A 121 -7.02 -21.46 -36.31
C ALA A 121 -8.50 -21.84 -36.42
N GLU A 122 -8.84 -23.10 -36.13
CA GLU A 122 -10.23 -23.57 -36.13
C GLU A 122 -11.08 -22.87 -35.07
N LEU A 123 -10.54 -22.65 -33.87
CA LEU A 123 -11.27 -21.96 -32.80
C LEU A 123 -11.64 -20.54 -33.21
N LYS A 124 -10.69 -19.81 -33.80
CA LYS A 124 -10.92 -18.46 -34.31
C LYS A 124 -11.83 -18.41 -35.52
N ASP A 125 -11.78 -19.41 -36.39
CA ASP A 125 -12.62 -19.46 -37.59
C ASP A 125 -14.08 -19.83 -37.23
N LYS A 126 -14.28 -20.76 -36.29
CA LYS A 126 -15.59 -21.34 -36.01
C LYS A 126 -16.38 -20.58 -34.95
N PHE A 127 -15.72 -19.91 -34.00
CA PHE A 127 -16.39 -19.45 -32.78
C PHE A 127 -16.25 -17.95 -32.49
N LEU A 128 -17.27 -17.39 -31.83
CA LEU A 128 -17.25 -16.07 -31.19
C LEU A 128 -17.50 -16.20 -29.70
N LEU A 129 -17.00 -15.24 -28.94
CA LEU A 129 -17.19 -15.18 -27.50
C LEU A 129 -18.62 -14.73 -27.14
N LYS A 130 -19.15 -15.26 -26.05
CA LYS A 130 -20.36 -14.79 -25.38
C LYS A 130 -20.06 -13.58 -24.50
N GLU A 131 -21.06 -12.75 -24.22
CA GLU A 131 -20.90 -11.56 -23.39
C GLU A 131 -20.59 -11.90 -21.92
N GLY A 132 -19.94 -10.95 -21.23
CA GLY A 132 -19.60 -11.05 -19.82
C GLY A 132 -18.95 -12.36 -19.41
N SER A 133 -19.47 -12.97 -18.35
CA SER A 133 -18.98 -14.23 -17.77
C SER A 133 -19.49 -15.49 -18.50
N GLY A 134 -19.99 -15.35 -19.73
CA GLY A 134 -20.53 -16.46 -20.49
C GLY A 134 -21.75 -17.11 -19.80
N GLY A 135 -21.93 -18.40 -20.05
CA GLY A 135 -23.05 -19.19 -19.54
C GLY A 135 -24.09 -19.53 -20.60
N VAL A 136 -25.15 -20.23 -20.16
CA VAL A 136 -26.20 -20.75 -21.05
C VAL A 136 -27.00 -19.61 -21.67
N ASP A 137 -27.28 -18.56 -20.89
CA ASP A 137 -28.15 -17.44 -21.30
C ASP A 137 -27.38 -16.23 -21.85
N ALA A 138 -26.05 -16.28 -21.88
CA ALA A 138 -25.23 -15.17 -22.36
C ALA A 138 -25.32 -15.03 -23.88
N LYS A 139 -25.50 -13.80 -24.34
CA LYS A 139 -25.67 -13.49 -25.76
C LYS A 139 -24.36 -13.60 -26.53
N PRO A 140 -24.44 -13.95 -27.83
CA PRO A 140 -23.28 -13.90 -28.72
C PRO A 140 -22.75 -12.48 -28.87
N THR A 141 -21.43 -12.35 -29.04
CA THR A 141 -20.78 -11.08 -29.37
C THR A 141 -20.06 -11.17 -30.72
N LYS A 142 -19.51 -10.05 -31.18
CA LYS A 142 -18.63 -9.99 -32.35
C LYS A 142 -17.16 -10.33 -32.05
N TYR A 143 -16.81 -10.55 -30.78
CA TYR A 143 -15.43 -10.69 -30.35
C TYR A 143 -14.94 -12.13 -30.54
N SER A 144 -13.69 -12.26 -30.99
CA SER A 144 -13.06 -13.56 -31.28
C SER A 144 -12.25 -14.06 -30.09
N ILE A 145 -12.01 -15.38 -30.07
CA ILE A 145 -11.08 -16.01 -29.13
C ILE A 145 -9.68 -15.43 -29.35
N CYS A 146 -9.01 -15.04 -28.27
CA CYS A 146 -7.66 -14.48 -28.28
C CYS A 146 -6.63 -15.53 -27.82
N SER A 147 -5.45 -15.55 -28.45
CA SER A 147 -4.30 -16.32 -27.97
C SER A 147 -3.54 -15.55 -26.89
N LEU A 148 -2.77 -16.27 -26.07
CA LEU A 148 -1.88 -15.61 -25.11
C LEU A 148 -0.83 -14.73 -25.81
N ALA A 149 -0.34 -15.16 -26.98
CA ALA A 149 0.61 -14.41 -27.79
C ALA A 149 0.06 -13.03 -28.21
N GLU A 150 -1.17 -12.99 -28.73
CA GLU A 150 -1.83 -11.72 -29.11
C GLU A 150 -2.09 -10.82 -27.91
N ALA A 151 -2.48 -11.40 -26.77
CA ALA A 151 -2.67 -10.65 -25.54
C ALA A 151 -1.36 -10.02 -25.05
N ILE A 152 -0.24 -10.75 -25.13
CA ILE A 152 1.10 -10.24 -24.82
C ILE A 152 1.44 -9.06 -25.73
N GLU A 153 1.36 -9.25 -27.05
CA GLU A 153 1.74 -8.26 -28.05
C GLU A 153 0.95 -6.94 -27.92
N THR A 154 -0.34 -7.05 -27.61
CA THR A 154 -1.25 -5.89 -27.56
C THR A 154 -1.23 -5.18 -26.21
N SER A 155 -1.16 -5.93 -25.11
CA SER A 155 -1.55 -5.40 -23.79
C SER A 155 -0.36 -5.12 -22.89
N THR A 156 0.77 -5.82 -23.08
CA THR A 156 1.94 -5.70 -22.19
C THR A 156 2.74 -4.42 -22.37
N LYS A 157 2.23 -3.49 -23.19
CA LYS A 157 2.71 -2.09 -23.26
C LYS A 157 2.17 -1.24 -22.11
N ASN A 158 1.05 -1.65 -21.52
CA ASN A 158 0.32 -0.85 -20.53
C ASN A 158 0.05 -1.59 -19.22
N VAL A 159 -0.04 -2.93 -19.25
CA VAL A 159 -0.38 -3.75 -18.06
C VAL A 159 0.43 -5.03 -17.99
N MET A 160 0.60 -5.57 -16.79
CA MET A 160 1.07 -6.95 -16.62
C MET A 160 -0.10 -7.93 -16.79
N LEU A 161 0.19 -9.18 -17.15
CA LEU A 161 -0.84 -10.24 -17.23
C LEU A 161 -0.58 -11.33 -16.19
N LEU A 162 -1.60 -11.64 -15.39
CA LEU A 162 -1.60 -12.77 -14.45
C LEU A 162 -2.40 -13.93 -15.03
N VAL A 163 -1.73 -14.99 -15.46
CA VAL A 163 -2.42 -16.22 -15.88
C VAL A 163 -2.76 -17.03 -14.64
N THR A 164 -3.98 -16.88 -14.13
CA THR A 164 -4.40 -17.35 -12.79
C THR A 164 -4.37 -18.87 -12.64
N ASN A 165 -4.70 -19.60 -13.70
CA ASN A 165 -4.58 -21.07 -13.80
C ASN A 165 -3.27 -21.50 -14.48
N GLY A 166 -2.28 -20.60 -14.54
CA GLY A 166 -1.09 -20.71 -15.37
C GLY A 166 -0.15 -21.83 -14.95
N TRP A 167 -0.14 -22.26 -13.68
CA TRP A 167 0.80 -23.27 -13.19
C TRP A 167 0.72 -24.60 -13.96
N LYS A 168 -0.50 -24.96 -14.41
CA LYS A 168 -0.77 -26.12 -15.28
C LYS A 168 -0.03 -26.02 -16.62
N TYR A 169 0.16 -24.81 -17.14
CA TYR A 169 0.74 -24.51 -18.44
C TYR A 169 2.07 -23.75 -18.34
N ARG A 170 2.74 -23.77 -17.17
CA ARG A 170 3.88 -22.89 -16.84
C ARG A 170 5.00 -22.90 -17.86
N GLU A 171 5.36 -24.08 -18.39
CA GLU A 171 6.41 -24.21 -19.42
C GLU A 171 5.99 -23.55 -20.74
N ALA A 172 4.76 -23.80 -21.19
CA ALA A 172 4.22 -23.22 -22.42
C ALA A 172 4.04 -21.69 -22.30
N ILE A 173 3.56 -21.20 -21.15
CA ILE A 173 3.44 -19.76 -20.87
C ILE A 173 4.82 -19.10 -20.91
N ASN A 174 5.81 -19.69 -20.24
CA ASN A 174 7.16 -19.15 -20.21
C ASN A 174 7.81 -19.14 -21.61
N ALA A 175 7.61 -20.20 -22.39
CA ALA A 175 8.08 -20.26 -23.77
C ALA A 175 7.46 -19.17 -24.65
N VAL A 176 6.14 -18.96 -24.58
CA VAL A 176 5.47 -17.87 -25.31
C VAL A 176 6.00 -16.52 -24.84
N ALA A 177 6.09 -16.27 -23.53
CA ALA A 177 6.58 -15.00 -23.00
C ALA A 177 8.01 -14.68 -23.44
N ARG A 178 8.91 -15.67 -23.50
CA ARG A 178 10.28 -15.48 -24.04
C ARG A 178 10.29 -15.07 -25.50
N ASN A 179 9.46 -15.71 -26.33
CA ASN A 179 9.39 -15.40 -27.75
C ASN A 179 8.97 -13.95 -28.02
N TYR A 180 8.29 -13.31 -27.05
CA TYR A 180 7.82 -11.93 -27.12
C TYR A 180 8.59 -10.97 -26.18
N ASP A 181 9.71 -11.40 -25.59
CA ASP A 181 10.48 -10.62 -24.62
C ASP A 181 9.62 -10.00 -23.49
N ALA A 182 8.72 -10.83 -22.94
CA ALA A 182 7.67 -10.39 -22.01
C ALA A 182 7.71 -11.10 -20.66
N CYS A 183 8.76 -11.87 -20.34
CA CYS A 183 8.83 -12.62 -19.08
C CYS A 183 8.64 -11.73 -17.83
N ASN A 184 9.19 -10.52 -17.81
CA ASN A 184 9.01 -9.57 -16.71
C ASN A 184 7.62 -8.93 -16.63
N LYS A 185 6.73 -9.19 -17.60
CA LYS A 185 5.37 -8.64 -17.66
C LYS A 185 4.29 -9.72 -17.47
N ILE A 186 4.71 -10.98 -17.34
CA ILE A 186 3.82 -12.13 -17.17
C ILE A 186 4.02 -12.77 -15.81
N ILE A 187 2.89 -13.04 -15.14
CA ILE A 187 2.85 -13.73 -13.86
C ILE A 187 2.15 -15.07 -14.05
N ILE A 188 2.86 -16.16 -13.79
CA ILE A 188 2.33 -17.53 -13.78
C ILE A 188 1.70 -17.77 -12.41
N GLY A 189 0.37 -17.79 -12.36
CA GLY A 189 -0.41 -18.00 -11.14
C GLY A 189 -0.76 -19.46 -10.88
N GLY A 190 -1.11 -19.76 -9.63
CA GLY A 190 -1.67 -21.05 -9.24
C GLY A 190 -0.67 -22.08 -8.74
N ALA A 191 0.57 -21.68 -8.43
CA ALA A 191 1.54 -22.60 -7.80
C ALA A 191 1.12 -22.94 -6.37
N THR A 192 1.11 -24.20 -5.99
CA THR A 192 0.64 -24.65 -4.66
C THR A 192 1.69 -25.42 -3.86
N ASP A 193 2.91 -25.54 -4.37
CA ASP A 193 3.99 -26.29 -3.73
C ASP A 193 5.35 -25.60 -3.97
N SER A 194 6.12 -25.39 -2.91
CA SER A 194 7.40 -24.68 -3.00
C SER A 194 8.49 -25.50 -3.72
N ALA A 195 8.46 -26.84 -3.60
CA ALA A 195 9.43 -27.69 -4.27
C ALA A 195 9.19 -27.71 -5.79
N ASP A 196 7.93 -27.72 -6.23
CA ASP A 196 7.58 -27.59 -7.64
C ASP A 196 8.03 -26.24 -8.22
N ILE A 197 7.91 -25.15 -7.44
CA ILE A 197 8.42 -23.83 -7.86
C ILE A 197 9.93 -23.87 -8.04
N GLN A 198 10.66 -24.40 -7.05
CA GLN A 198 12.11 -24.51 -7.11
C GLN A 198 12.55 -25.39 -8.28
N LEU A 199 11.86 -26.51 -8.52
CA LEU A 199 12.14 -27.41 -9.61
C LEU A 199 11.95 -26.72 -10.97
N PHE A 200 10.82 -26.04 -11.15
CA PHE A 200 10.54 -25.29 -12.37
C PHE A 200 11.62 -24.25 -12.65
N ILE A 201 12.01 -23.46 -11.65
CA ILE A 201 13.07 -22.45 -11.81
C ILE A 201 14.42 -23.11 -12.15
N ASN A 202 14.79 -24.19 -11.47
CA ASN A 202 16.07 -24.86 -11.68
C ASN A 202 16.19 -25.52 -13.08
N GLN A 203 15.06 -25.90 -13.68
CA GLN A 203 15.01 -26.58 -14.97
C GLN A 203 14.70 -25.64 -16.15
N THR A 204 14.36 -24.39 -15.86
CA THR A 204 13.93 -23.42 -16.87
C THR A 204 15.03 -22.40 -17.09
N ASP A 205 15.44 -22.16 -18.33
CA ASP A 205 16.48 -21.16 -18.64
C ASP A 205 16.07 -19.74 -18.21
N THR A 206 16.96 -18.76 -18.30
CA THR A 206 16.59 -17.36 -18.13
C THR A 206 16.30 -16.72 -19.50
N PRO A 207 15.37 -15.75 -19.60
CA PRO A 207 14.52 -15.21 -18.53
C PRO A 207 13.35 -16.14 -18.16
N ILE A 208 12.83 -15.97 -16.93
CA ILE A 208 11.69 -16.70 -16.39
C ILE A 208 10.59 -15.70 -16.06
N CYS A 209 9.34 -16.03 -16.36
CA CYS A 209 8.19 -15.25 -15.91
C CYS A 209 8.12 -15.15 -14.39
N HIS A 210 7.48 -14.09 -13.89
CA HIS A 210 7.16 -14.01 -12.47
C HIS A 210 6.23 -15.14 -12.04
N ILE A 211 6.28 -15.54 -10.77
CA ILE A 211 5.48 -16.63 -10.22
C ILE A 211 4.63 -16.11 -9.07
N SER A 212 3.35 -16.47 -9.08
CA SER A 212 2.44 -16.31 -7.95
C SER A 212 2.02 -17.66 -7.40
N ALA A 213 2.27 -17.87 -6.12
CA ALA A 213 1.69 -19.00 -5.40
C ALA A 213 0.23 -18.72 -5.01
N THR A 214 -0.53 -19.77 -4.70
CA THR A 214 -1.90 -19.69 -4.23
C THR A 214 -2.08 -20.57 -3.01
N TYR A 215 -2.56 -19.96 -1.93
CA TYR A 215 -2.91 -20.63 -0.69
C TYR A 215 -4.41 -20.64 -0.47
N THR A 216 -4.96 -21.79 -0.11
CA THR A 216 -6.34 -21.91 0.38
C THR A 216 -6.35 -22.53 1.78
N THR A 217 -7.37 -22.20 2.58
CA THR A 217 -7.51 -22.80 3.93
C THR A 217 -7.81 -24.30 3.94
N SER A 218 -8.02 -24.93 2.78
CA SER A 218 -8.16 -26.39 2.67
C SER A 218 -6.80 -27.10 2.52
N MET A 219 -5.70 -26.37 2.32
CA MET A 219 -4.36 -26.94 2.23
C MET A 219 -3.89 -27.50 3.57
N LYS A 220 -3.14 -28.61 3.52
CA LYS A 220 -2.57 -29.26 4.71
C LYS A 220 -1.46 -28.43 5.35
N GLU A 221 -0.67 -27.74 4.54
CA GLU A 221 0.40 -26.88 5.04
C GLU A 221 -0.20 -25.63 5.71
N PRO A 222 0.25 -25.25 6.91
CA PRO A 222 -0.17 -23.99 7.52
C PRO A 222 0.35 -22.79 6.73
N VAL A 223 -0.49 -21.75 6.53
CA VAL A 223 -0.12 -20.52 5.82
C VAL A 223 1.20 -19.88 6.30
N LYS A 224 1.48 -19.95 7.62
CA LYS A 224 2.72 -19.41 8.23
C LYS A 224 4.00 -20.10 7.75
N LYS A 225 3.90 -21.32 7.22
CA LYS A 225 5.01 -22.06 6.60
C LYS A 225 4.99 -21.90 5.08
N PHE A 226 3.80 -22.00 4.49
CA PHE A 226 3.59 -21.90 3.04
C PHE A 226 4.09 -20.58 2.43
N VAL A 227 3.77 -19.44 3.06
CA VAL A 227 4.17 -18.11 2.55
C VAL A 227 5.70 -18.00 2.44
N PRO A 228 6.48 -18.16 3.53
CA PRO A 228 7.93 -18.01 3.42
C PRO A 228 8.59 -19.12 2.60
N SER A 229 8.03 -20.33 2.53
CA SER A 229 8.61 -21.41 1.69
C SER A 229 8.49 -21.08 0.21
N THR A 230 7.29 -20.72 -0.26
CA THR A 230 7.04 -20.40 -1.67
C THR A 230 7.78 -19.14 -2.14
N LEU A 231 7.84 -18.10 -1.30
CA LEU A 231 8.59 -16.87 -1.62
C LEU A 231 10.10 -17.14 -1.74
N LYS A 232 10.68 -17.92 -0.81
CA LYS A 232 12.10 -18.33 -0.88
C LYS A 232 12.41 -19.21 -2.08
N SER A 233 11.45 -20.00 -2.54
CA SER A 233 11.59 -20.82 -3.74
C SER A 233 11.44 -20.04 -5.04
N GLY A 234 11.13 -18.73 -4.99
CA GLY A 234 11.15 -17.84 -6.15
C GLY A 234 9.80 -17.24 -6.55
N ALA A 235 8.71 -17.54 -5.83
CA ALA A 235 7.47 -16.77 -5.98
C ALA A 235 7.70 -15.31 -5.55
N LYS A 236 7.07 -14.37 -6.25
CA LYS A 236 7.11 -12.93 -5.90
C LYS A 236 5.85 -12.49 -5.16
N MET A 237 4.77 -13.26 -5.32
CA MET A 237 3.45 -12.96 -4.79
C MET A 237 2.77 -14.24 -4.31
N VAL A 238 1.92 -14.14 -3.28
CA VAL A 238 1.07 -15.25 -2.84
C VAL A 238 -0.39 -14.80 -2.74
N LYS A 239 -1.27 -15.43 -3.53
CA LYS A 239 -2.72 -15.27 -3.41
C LYS A 239 -3.21 -16.02 -2.18
N LEU A 240 -3.79 -15.32 -1.20
CA LEU A 240 -4.40 -15.92 -0.03
C LEU A 240 -5.93 -15.97 -0.21
N GLN A 241 -6.51 -17.16 -0.06
CA GLN A 241 -7.95 -17.36 -0.24
C GLN A 241 -8.58 -18.06 0.96
N SER A 242 -9.73 -17.54 1.40
CA SER A 242 -10.56 -18.20 2.40
C SER A 242 -12.01 -17.76 2.32
N GLU A 243 -12.92 -18.68 2.62
CA GLU A 243 -14.35 -18.39 2.81
C GLU A 243 -14.64 -17.84 4.21
N LYS A 244 -13.72 -17.99 5.16
CA LYS A 244 -13.94 -17.66 6.57
C LYS A 244 -13.47 -16.24 6.88
N SER A 245 -14.35 -15.40 7.40
CA SER A 245 -14.05 -14.01 7.78
C SER A 245 -12.97 -13.88 8.86
N TYR A 246 -12.85 -14.88 9.73
CA TYR A 246 -11.89 -14.98 10.84
C TYR A 246 -10.64 -15.82 10.49
N SER A 247 -10.39 -16.08 9.20
CA SER A 247 -9.24 -16.87 8.75
C SER A 247 -7.92 -16.23 9.16
N SER A 248 -6.92 -17.07 9.43
CA SER A 248 -5.57 -16.63 9.80
C SER A 248 -4.88 -15.82 8.70
N ILE A 249 -5.35 -15.90 7.45
CA ILE A 249 -4.86 -15.08 6.33
C ILE A 249 -5.07 -13.58 6.55
N PHE A 250 -5.90 -13.16 7.51
CA PHE A 250 -6.13 -11.75 7.87
C PHE A 250 -5.33 -11.29 9.10
N ASN A 251 -4.54 -12.19 9.71
CA ASN A 251 -3.79 -11.90 10.93
C ASN A 251 -2.42 -11.32 10.61
N SER A 252 -2.02 -10.27 11.31
CA SER A 252 -0.69 -9.65 11.17
C SER A 252 0.47 -10.65 11.27
N SER A 253 0.35 -11.69 12.11
CA SER A 253 1.38 -12.75 12.22
C SER A 253 1.59 -13.59 10.95
N VAL A 254 0.66 -13.53 9.99
CA VAL A 254 0.77 -14.11 8.64
C VAL A 254 1.21 -13.05 7.65
N LEU A 255 0.60 -11.86 7.67
CA LEU A 255 0.95 -10.79 6.73
C LEU A 255 2.39 -10.28 6.92
N SER A 256 2.93 -10.28 8.14
CA SER A 256 4.34 -9.95 8.38
C SER A 256 5.34 -11.00 7.85
N LYS A 257 4.86 -12.09 7.25
CA LYS A 257 5.70 -13.05 6.52
C LYS A 257 6.00 -12.60 5.09
N PHE A 258 5.37 -11.53 4.62
CA PHE A 258 5.63 -10.94 3.31
C PHE A 258 6.68 -9.83 3.36
N ASP A 259 6.84 -9.19 4.52
CA ASP A 259 7.78 -8.09 4.76
C ASP A 259 9.14 -8.35 4.11
N ASP A 260 9.55 -7.43 3.23
CA ASP A 260 10.82 -7.41 2.49
C ASP A 260 11.10 -8.61 1.56
N ILE A 261 10.17 -9.57 1.41
CA ILE A 261 10.43 -10.80 0.62
C ILE A 261 9.41 -11.08 -0.48
N GLY A 262 8.18 -10.56 -0.40
CA GLY A 262 7.19 -10.71 -1.46
C GLY A 262 5.90 -9.96 -1.19
N ARG A 263 4.88 -10.20 -2.01
CA ARG A 263 3.61 -9.46 -1.97
C ARG A 263 2.43 -10.34 -1.59
N ALA A 264 1.60 -9.86 -0.67
CA ALA A 264 0.34 -10.49 -0.30
C ALA A 264 -0.75 -10.08 -1.28
N PHE A 265 -1.40 -11.08 -1.89
CA PHE A 265 -2.45 -10.90 -2.88
C PHE A 265 -3.79 -11.46 -2.38
N ILE A 266 -4.87 -10.73 -2.59
CA ILE A 266 -6.24 -11.18 -2.30
C ILE A 266 -7.20 -10.74 -3.40
N SER A 267 -8.28 -11.50 -3.59
CA SER A 267 -9.37 -11.15 -4.52
C SER A 267 -10.62 -10.83 -3.74
N THR A 268 -11.18 -9.65 -3.96
CA THR A 268 -12.48 -9.20 -3.41
C THR A 268 -13.64 -9.48 -4.36
N THR A 269 -13.37 -9.97 -5.57
CA THR A 269 -14.38 -10.31 -6.61
C THR A 269 -15.30 -11.48 -6.27
N SER A 270 -15.07 -12.17 -5.16
CA SER A 270 -15.91 -13.26 -4.70
C SER A 270 -15.84 -13.38 -3.18
N PRO A 271 -16.99 -13.36 -2.47
CA PRO A 271 -17.04 -13.53 -1.02
C PRO A 271 -16.32 -14.79 -0.51
N SER A 272 -16.31 -15.87 -1.32
CA SER A 272 -15.62 -17.12 -0.98
C SER A 272 -14.09 -17.04 -0.99
N GLN A 273 -13.52 -15.96 -1.55
CA GLN A 273 -12.07 -15.78 -1.63
C GLN A 273 -11.53 -14.82 -0.56
N CYS A 274 -12.37 -13.94 -0.03
CA CYS A 274 -11.98 -12.87 0.90
C CYS A 274 -12.68 -12.93 2.27
N GLY A 275 -13.29 -14.07 2.61
CA GLY A 275 -13.93 -14.28 3.90
C GLY A 275 -15.22 -13.49 4.05
N GLY A 276 -16.03 -13.43 3.01
CA GLY A 276 -17.32 -12.74 2.99
C GLY A 276 -17.24 -11.22 2.86
N LYS A 277 -16.08 -10.66 2.52
CA LYS A 277 -15.90 -9.21 2.40
C LYS A 277 -16.42 -8.71 1.05
N ASP A 278 -17.05 -7.55 1.07
CA ASP A 278 -17.54 -6.89 -0.15
C ASP A 278 -16.41 -6.25 -0.95
N ASP A 279 -16.65 -6.01 -2.24
CA ASP A 279 -15.68 -5.36 -3.13
C ASP A 279 -15.90 -3.84 -3.15
N LEU A 280 -15.49 -3.17 -2.06
CA LEU A 280 -15.74 -1.75 -1.79
C LEU A 280 -14.49 -1.04 -1.23
N ILE A 281 -14.45 0.29 -1.33
CA ILE A 281 -13.35 1.14 -0.85
C ILE A 281 -12.96 0.82 0.60
N ALA A 282 -13.94 0.72 1.51
CA ALA A 282 -13.67 0.46 2.93
C ALA A 282 -12.99 -0.91 3.14
N THR A 283 -13.33 -1.90 2.31
CA THR A 283 -12.69 -3.22 2.34
C THR A 283 -11.28 -3.17 1.79
N TRP A 284 -11.05 -2.49 0.67
CA TRP A 284 -9.70 -2.33 0.13
C TRP A 284 -8.79 -1.65 1.15
N ASP A 285 -9.27 -0.59 1.80
CA ASP A 285 -8.51 0.12 2.83
C ASP A 285 -8.14 -0.79 4.02
N ASP A 286 -9.11 -1.52 4.59
CA ASP A 286 -8.86 -2.49 5.68
C ASP A 286 -7.86 -3.58 5.27
N LEU A 287 -7.95 -4.09 4.03
CA LEU A 287 -7.03 -5.10 3.53
C LEU A 287 -5.60 -4.55 3.38
N ILE A 288 -5.46 -3.32 2.90
CA ILE A 288 -4.15 -2.64 2.79
C ILE A 288 -3.56 -2.40 4.18
N VAL A 289 -4.36 -1.93 5.15
CA VAL A 289 -3.93 -1.75 6.55
C VAL A 289 -3.41 -3.06 7.14
N ARG A 290 -4.01 -4.20 6.78
CA ARG A 290 -3.57 -5.53 7.24
C ARG A 290 -2.26 -5.99 6.60
N GLY A 291 -1.85 -5.43 5.47
CA GLY A 291 -0.62 -5.76 4.75
C GLY A 291 -0.83 -6.41 3.37
N TYR A 292 -2.05 -6.40 2.82
CA TYR A 292 -2.24 -6.77 1.41
C TYR A 292 -1.76 -5.66 0.49
N SER A 293 -0.88 -6.00 -0.46
CA SER A 293 -0.27 -5.04 -1.38
C SER A 293 -0.69 -5.24 -2.84
N VAL A 294 -1.45 -6.30 -3.12
CA VAL A 294 -2.07 -6.57 -4.42
C VAL A 294 -3.53 -6.97 -4.18
N ILE A 295 -4.47 -6.32 -4.87
CA ILE A 295 -5.91 -6.61 -4.71
C ILE A 295 -6.54 -6.79 -6.09
N GLU A 296 -7.27 -7.90 -6.27
CA GLU A 296 -8.09 -8.17 -7.45
C GLU A 296 -9.54 -7.77 -7.20
N THR A 297 -10.08 -6.93 -8.08
CA THR A 297 -11.39 -6.27 -7.96
C THR A 297 -12.17 -6.30 -9.28
N ASP A 298 -13.50 -6.24 -9.19
CA ASP A 298 -14.43 -6.04 -10.31
C ASP A 298 -14.71 -4.54 -10.57
N TYR A 299 -14.05 -3.64 -9.81
CA TYR A 299 -14.15 -2.18 -9.87
C TYR A 299 -12.77 -1.51 -10.06
N PRO A 300 -12.01 -1.86 -11.13
CA PRO A 300 -10.64 -1.38 -11.31
C PRO A 300 -10.55 0.13 -11.46
N LYS A 301 -11.58 0.79 -12.01
CA LYS A 301 -11.62 2.25 -12.17
C LYS A 301 -11.66 2.97 -10.81
N GLU A 302 -12.57 2.52 -9.95
CA GLU A 302 -12.75 3.07 -8.61
C GLU A 302 -11.52 2.79 -7.75
N PHE A 303 -10.93 1.59 -7.86
CA PHE A 303 -9.74 1.25 -7.11
C PHE A 303 -8.50 1.99 -7.60
N ALA A 304 -8.33 2.17 -8.92
CA ALA A 304 -7.29 3.05 -9.47
C ALA A 304 -7.46 4.49 -8.95
N LYS A 305 -8.70 5.00 -8.87
CA LYS A 305 -8.95 6.33 -8.31
C LYS A 305 -8.61 6.44 -6.81
N TYR A 306 -8.87 5.37 -6.05
CA TYR A 306 -8.44 5.27 -4.67
C TYR A 306 -6.91 5.38 -4.55
N ILE A 307 -6.16 4.63 -5.37
CA ILE A 307 -4.68 4.67 -5.39
C ILE A 307 -4.17 6.06 -5.81
N GLU A 308 -4.75 6.69 -6.84
CA GLU A 308 -4.41 8.07 -7.22
C GLU A 308 -4.60 9.06 -6.05
N THR A 309 -5.65 8.87 -5.26
CA THR A 309 -5.94 9.72 -4.11
C THR A 309 -4.89 9.54 -3.00
N VAL A 310 -4.47 8.29 -2.75
CA VAL A 310 -3.36 7.99 -1.82
C VAL A 310 -2.09 8.72 -2.23
N GLU A 311 -1.70 8.67 -3.50
CA GLU A 311 -0.47 9.32 -3.98
C GLU A 311 -0.57 10.86 -4.01
N SER A 312 -1.76 11.40 -4.26
CA SER A 312 -2.02 12.84 -4.06
C SER A 312 -1.80 13.23 -2.59
N TYR A 313 -2.33 12.44 -1.65
CA TYR A 313 -2.15 12.68 -0.21
C TYR A 313 -0.69 12.52 0.22
N ARG A 314 0.07 11.62 -0.41
CA ARG A 314 1.52 11.48 -0.19
C ARG A 314 2.30 12.72 -0.58
N THR A 315 1.92 13.35 -1.69
CA THR A 315 2.52 14.61 -2.14
C THR A 315 2.26 15.73 -1.12
N ASP A 316 1.02 15.84 -0.64
CA ASP A 316 0.66 16.81 0.39
C ASP A 316 1.41 16.55 1.70
N LEU A 317 1.47 15.29 2.15
CA LEU A 317 2.19 14.89 3.36
C LEU A 317 3.68 15.26 3.27
N THR A 318 4.30 15.05 2.11
CA THR A 318 5.71 15.43 1.86
C THR A 318 5.93 16.94 1.98
N THR A 319 4.95 17.73 1.55
CA THR A 319 4.97 19.19 1.71
C THR A 319 4.89 19.57 3.19
N LEU A 320 3.98 18.97 3.95
CA LEU A 320 3.85 19.20 5.40
C LEU A 320 5.12 18.80 6.16
N ILE A 321 5.74 17.67 5.81
CA ILE A 321 7.03 17.23 6.37
C ILE A 321 8.11 18.29 6.14
N THR A 322 8.17 18.86 4.93
CA THR A 322 9.14 19.90 4.57
C THR A 322 8.91 21.17 5.40
N GLN A 323 7.65 21.59 5.56
CA GLN A 323 7.29 22.73 6.40
C GLN A 323 7.65 22.51 7.87
N ALA A 324 7.31 21.34 8.42
CA ALA A 324 7.63 20.97 9.79
C ALA A 324 9.14 20.98 10.07
N LYS A 325 9.95 20.46 9.14
CA LYS A 325 11.42 20.49 9.24
C LYS A 325 12.00 21.90 9.21
N ALA A 326 11.31 22.86 8.61
CA ALA A 326 11.77 24.25 8.53
C ALA A 326 11.45 25.06 9.80
N ILE A 327 10.65 24.53 10.74
CA ILE A 327 10.28 25.23 11.97
C ILE A 327 11.49 25.41 12.88
N ASN A 328 11.71 26.66 13.31
CA ASN A 328 12.69 26.96 14.35
C ASN A 328 12.12 26.60 15.75
N THR A 329 12.34 25.36 16.16
CA THR A 329 11.85 24.77 17.42
C THR A 329 12.26 25.55 18.66
N SER A 330 13.34 26.33 18.62
CA SER A 330 13.79 27.13 19.78
C SER A 330 12.77 28.16 20.26
N LYS A 331 11.84 28.58 19.38
CA LYS A 331 10.78 29.56 19.66
C LYS A 331 9.58 28.97 20.42
N TYR A 332 9.44 27.65 20.45
CA TYR A 332 8.23 26.97 20.92
C TYR A 332 8.47 26.17 22.20
N THR A 333 7.39 25.91 22.96
CA THR A 333 7.45 25.13 24.21
C THR A 333 7.98 23.72 23.98
N LYS A 334 8.48 23.07 25.04
CA LYS A 334 9.02 21.70 24.93
C LYS A 334 7.93 20.70 24.56
N GLU A 335 6.72 20.90 25.10
CA GLU A 335 5.57 20.04 24.90
C GLU A 335 5.12 20.08 23.43
N SER A 336 4.93 21.27 22.86
CA SER A 336 4.52 21.42 21.46
C SER A 336 5.60 20.94 20.48
N ASN A 337 6.87 21.16 20.78
CA ASN A 337 7.97 20.60 19.99
C ASN A 337 8.02 19.06 20.05
N THR A 338 7.76 18.45 21.21
CA THR A 338 7.71 16.98 21.33
C THR A 338 6.60 16.41 20.45
N ALA A 339 5.39 16.99 20.53
CA ALA A 339 4.26 16.56 19.71
C ALA A 339 4.56 16.67 18.19
N LEU A 340 5.15 17.78 17.75
CA LEU A 340 5.57 17.95 16.36
C LEU A 340 6.64 16.94 15.93
N ASN A 341 7.61 16.63 16.78
CA ASN A 341 8.64 15.65 16.45
C ASN A 341 8.08 14.23 16.33
N ASP A 342 7.13 13.86 17.19
CA ASP A 342 6.48 12.56 17.16
C ASP A 342 5.63 12.39 15.89
N SER A 343 4.82 13.40 15.54
CA SER A 343 4.03 13.37 14.30
C SER A 343 4.89 13.46 13.04
N LEU A 344 5.99 14.25 13.06
CA LEU A 344 6.96 14.30 11.96
C LEU A 344 7.60 12.94 11.70
N LYS A 345 8.03 12.23 12.75
CA LYS A 345 8.64 10.90 12.62
C LYS A 345 7.67 9.91 11.97
N GLU A 346 6.41 9.92 12.40
CA GLU A 346 5.40 9.04 11.83
C GLU A 346 5.05 9.43 10.39
N ALA A 347 4.93 10.72 10.10
CA ALA A 347 4.72 11.24 8.75
C ALA A 347 5.83 10.81 7.79
N GLU A 348 7.10 10.91 8.19
CA GLU A 348 8.25 10.45 7.39
C GLU A 348 8.17 8.94 7.11
N ARG A 349 7.83 8.14 8.12
CA ARG A 349 7.66 6.70 7.99
C ARG A 349 6.55 6.37 6.98
N ILE A 350 5.40 7.02 7.11
CA ILE A 350 4.23 6.84 6.23
C ILE A 350 4.55 7.27 4.80
N ALA A 351 5.18 8.43 4.62
CA ALA A 351 5.55 8.96 3.31
C ALA A 351 6.54 8.04 2.57
N ALA A 352 7.45 7.38 3.30
CA ALA A 352 8.41 6.42 2.75
C ALA A 352 7.83 5.00 2.52
N THR A 353 6.63 4.70 3.03
CA THR A 353 6.01 3.37 2.92
C THR A 353 5.21 3.28 1.62
N GLY A 354 5.63 2.42 0.68
CA GLY A 354 4.96 2.28 -0.62
C GLY A 354 3.52 1.77 -0.51
N CYS A 355 3.32 0.64 0.17
CA CYS A 355 1.99 0.08 0.39
C CYS A 355 1.31 0.72 1.61
N ILE A 356 0.46 1.74 1.37
CA ILE A 356 -0.25 2.46 2.43
C ILE A 356 -1.71 2.66 2.07
N SER A 357 -2.60 2.61 3.06
CA SER A 357 -4.03 2.89 2.86
C SER A 357 -4.31 4.40 2.88
N LEU A 358 -5.43 4.80 2.28
CA LEU A 358 -5.92 6.17 2.32
C LEU A 358 -6.15 6.64 3.76
N HIS A 359 -6.72 5.79 4.61
CA HIS A 359 -6.91 6.13 6.03
C HIS A 359 -5.59 6.43 6.74
N GLN A 360 -4.57 5.59 6.54
CA GLN A 360 -3.28 5.76 7.19
C GLN A 360 -2.58 7.06 6.77
N ILE A 361 -2.59 7.37 5.47
CA ILE A 361 -1.94 8.58 4.97
C ILE A 361 -2.72 9.85 5.31
N ASP A 362 -4.05 9.78 5.31
CA ASP A 362 -4.91 10.88 5.76
C ASP A 362 -4.69 11.20 7.24
N LYS A 363 -4.60 10.16 8.09
CA LYS A 363 -4.31 10.33 9.52
C LYS A 363 -2.95 10.98 9.76
N ALA A 364 -1.92 10.56 9.02
CA ALA A 364 -0.58 11.14 9.13
C ALA A 364 -0.55 12.62 8.71
N ARG A 365 -1.27 12.99 7.63
CA ARG A 365 -1.43 14.39 7.20
C ARG A 365 -2.14 15.23 8.25
N TYR A 366 -3.24 14.70 8.79
CA TYR A 366 -3.99 15.36 9.85
C TYR A 366 -3.11 15.59 11.09
N ASP A 367 -2.40 14.56 11.57
CA ASP A 367 -1.62 14.64 12.81
C ASP A 367 -0.46 15.64 12.73
N ILE A 368 0.25 15.68 11.60
CA ILE A 368 1.34 16.64 11.43
C ILE A 368 0.81 18.07 11.27
N GLN A 369 -0.32 18.26 10.58
CA GLN A 369 -0.96 19.57 10.43
C GLN A 369 -1.45 20.10 11.79
N GLU A 370 -2.17 19.27 12.56
CA GLU A 370 -2.62 19.64 13.91
C GLU A 370 -1.45 19.97 14.85
N SER A 371 -0.33 19.25 14.72
CA SER A 371 0.89 19.52 15.49
C SER A 371 1.52 20.86 15.11
N LEU A 372 1.51 21.23 13.83
CA LEU A 372 1.96 22.53 13.34
C LEU A 372 1.07 23.67 13.86
N ASP A 373 -0.24 23.49 13.80
CA ASP A 373 -1.22 24.48 14.23
C ASP A 373 -1.23 24.67 15.76
N SER A 374 -0.88 23.62 16.51
CA SER A 374 -0.80 23.62 17.98
C SER A 374 0.54 24.12 18.54
N LEU A 375 1.45 24.60 17.69
CA LEU A 375 2.74 25.14 18.12
C LEU A 375 2.58 26.35 19.05
N THR A 376 3.07 26.24 20.28
CA THR A 376 2.92 27.28 21.31
C THR A 376 4.23 28.02 21.51
N VAL A 377 4.25 29.33 21.28
CA VAL A 377 5.45 30.17 21.47
C VAL A 377 5.80 30.24 22.95
N LYS A 378 7.10 30.20 23.28
CA LYS A 378 7.58 30.46 24.64
C LYS A 378 7.18 31.88 25.04
N THR A 379 6.25 32.02 25.98
CA THR A 379 6.04 33.32 26.64
C THR A 379 7.21 33.56 27.59
N GLY A 380 7.73 34.78 27.61
CA GLY A 380 8.89 35.18 28.45
C GLY A 380 8.68 35.10 29.97
N ASP A 381 7.63 34.40 30.43
CA ASP A 381 7.26 34.19 31.82
C ASP A 381 7.40 32.74 32.29
N GLU A 382 8.16 31.90 31.58
CA GLU A 382 8.93 30.87 32.30
C GLU A 382 10.03 31.57 33.09
N LYS A 383 9.65 32.25 34.19
CA LYS A 383 10.59 32.57 35.25
C LYS A 383 11.36 31.30 35.50
N THR A 384 12.67 31.38 35.33
CA THR A 384 13.66 30.39 35.71
C THR A 384 13.43 30.01 37.17
N GLY A 385 12.47 29.11 37.41
CA GLY A 385 12.30 28.47 38.68
C GLY A 385 13.59 27.73 38.90
N LEU A 386 14.35 28.15 39.92
CA LEU A 386 15.61 27.49 40.30
C LEU A 386 15.42 25.98 40.15
N SER A 387 16.31 25.35 39.36
CA SER A 387 16.35 23.90 39.15
C SER A 387 16.05 23.18 40.47
N ILE A 388 15.30 22.07 40.43
CA ILE A 388 14.98 21.28 41.63
C ILE A 388 16.27 21.00 42.44
N TRP A 389 17.40 20.80 41.76
CA TRP A 389 18.73 20.64 42.35
C TRP A 389 19.26 21.90 43.03
N ALA A 390 18.98 23.09 42.50
CA ALA A 390 19.34 24.37 43.12
C ALA A 390 18.45 24.65 44.36
N LYS A 391 17.17 24.28 44.34
CA LYS A 391 16.29 24.33 45.52
C LYS A 391 16.73 23.33 46.59
N LEU A 392 17.11 22.11 46.20
CA LEU A 392 17.67 21.12 47.11
C LEU A 392 19.00 21.58 47.73
N GLY A 393 19.87 22.18 46.90
CA GLY A 393 21.14 22.74 47.35
C GLY A 393 20.96 23.84 48.40
N LEU A 394 20.03 24.78 48.17
CA LEU A 394 19.68 25.82 49.14
C LEU A 394 19.09 25.25 50.44
N PHE A 395 18.25 24.21 50.34
CA PHE A 395 17.69 23.54 51.51
C PHE A 395 18.77 22.84 52.36
N ILE A 396 19.72 22.16 51.71
CA ILE A 396 20.84 21.51 52.39
C ILE A 396 21.76 22.54 53.06
N ILE A 397 22.05 23.67 52.40
CA ILE A 397 22.85 24.76 52.98
C ILE A 397 22.16 25.36 54.22
N SER A 398 20.84 25.55 54.17
CA SER A 398 20.04 26.04 55.31
C SER A 398 20.11 25.07 56.50
N LEU A 399 19.94 23.77 56.27
CA LEU A 399 20.10 22.74 57.31
C LEU A 399 21.50 22.76 57.93
N PHE A 400 22.53 22.96 57.12
CA PHE A 400 23.92 23.03 57.60
C PHE A 400 24.15 24.27 58.48
N LEU A 401 23.61 25.42 58.10
CA LEU A 401 23.67 26.65 58.90
C LEU A 401 22.93 26.51 60.24
N ILE A 402 21.77 25.86 60.25
CA ILE A 402 21.03 25.56 61.48
C ILE A 402 21.85 24.63 62.39
N LEU A 403 22.49 23.60 61.83
CA LEU A 403 23.35 22.69 62.58
C LEU A 403 24.55 23.43 63.20
N ILE A 404 25.18 24.34 62.45
CA ILE A 404 26.29 25.17 62.95
C ILE A 404 25.81 26.05 64.11
N LEU A 405 24.64 26.68 64.00
CA LEU A 405 24.06 27.50 65.07
C LEU A 405 23.74 26.67 66.32
N ILE A 406 23.24 25.44 66.16
CA ILE A 406 23.01 24.52 67.28
C ILE A 406 24.34 24.14 67.95
N VAL A 407 25.39 23.83 67.19
CA VAL A 407 26.71 23.50 67.72
C VAL A 407 27.34 24.70 68.44
N LEU A 408 27.23 25.90 67.88
CA LEU A 408 27.70 27.13 68.52
C LEU A 408 26.89 27.45 69.79
N GLY A 409 25.58 27.25 69.76
CA GLY A 409 24.70 27.38 70.93
C GLY A 409 25.05 26.39 72.04
N LEU A 410 25.29 25.12 71.70
CA LEU A 410 25.73 24.09 72.64
C LEU A 410 27.13 24.38 73.20
N ARG A 411 28.07 24.87 72.39
CA ARG A 411 29.39 25.32 72.85
C ARG A 411 29.27 26.51 73.82
N PHE A 412 28.43 27.48 73.51
CA PHE A 412 28.19 28.64 74.38
C PHE A 412 27.52 28.24 75.69
N TYR A 413 26.52 27.35 75.63
CA TYR A 413 25.86 26.78 76.80
C TYR A 413 26.83 26.01 77.70
N ASN A 414 27.66 25.13 77.12
CA ASN A 414 28.68 24.39 77.87
C ASN A 414 29.78 25.29 78.46
N LYS A 415 30.18 26.36 77.75
CA LYS A 415 31.12 27.37 78.29
C LYS A 415 30.53 28.10 79.50
N ARG A 416 29.26 28.54 79.43
CA ARG A 416 28.55 29.14 80.57
C ARG A 416 28.38 28.17 81.73
N ARG A 417 28.10 26.89 81.46
CA ARG A 417 27.96 25.85 82.50
C ARG A 417 29.29 25.59 83.22
N ARG A 418 30.41 25.55 82.50
CA ARG A 418 31.76 25.47 83.09
C ARG A 418 32.09 26.70 83.94
N GLN A 419 31.75 27.91 83.49
CA GLN A 419 31.93 29.13 84.31
C GLN A 419 31.07 29.13 85.58
N LYS A 420 29.83 28.63 85.54
CA LYS A 420 29.00 28.43 86.73
C LYS A 420 29.56 27.35 87.68
N SER A 421 30.13 26.27 87.15
CA SER A 421 30.78 25.22 87.96
C SER A 421 32.01 25.74 88.70
N ILE A 422 32.85 26.54 88.03
CA ILE A 422 34.04 27.16 88.62
C ILE A 422 33.65 28.18 89.72
N TRP A 423 32.52 28.89 89.54
CA TRP A 423 31.98 29.81 90.55
C TRP A 423 31.41 29.08 91.79
N ILE A 424 30.84 27.88 91.61
CA ILE A 424 30.30 27.06 92.70
C ILE A 424 31.43 26.38 93.50
N ASP A 425 32.49 25.88 92.84
CA ASP A 425 33.67 25.31 93.53
C ASP A 425 34.47 26.37 94.29
N SER A 426 34.61 27.59 93.74
CA SER A 426 35.25 28.70 94.44
C SER A 426 34.50 29.11 95.72
N LYS A 427 33.19 28.89 95.81
CA LYS A 427 32.39 29.14 97.01
C LYS A 427 32.47 28.01 98.04
N ARG A 428 32.80 26.79 97.61
CA ARG A 428 32.96 25.62 98.50
C ARG A 428 34.30 25.59 99.20
N ASN A 429 35.36 26.12 98.57
CA ASN A 429 36.70 26.25 99.17
C ASN A 429 36.88 27.47 100.10
N LEU A 430 35.83 28.26 100.32
CA LEU A 430 35.82 29.38 101.30
C LEU A 430 35.02 29.02 102.58
N LEU A 431 34.56 27.78 102.72
CA LEU A 431 33.80 27.27 103.87
C LEU A 431 34.36 25.92 104.39
N MET A 432 35.67 25.72 104.32
CA MET A 432 36.42 24.78 105.17
C MET A 432 37.51 25.53 105.91
#